data_AF-A0A259IF55-F1
#
_entry.id   AF-A0A259IF55-F1
#
_cell.length_a   1.000
_cell.length_b   1.000
_cell.length_c   1.000
_cell.angle_alpha   90.00
_cell.angle_beta   90.00
_cell.angle_gamma   90.00
#
_symmetry.space_group_name_H-M   'P 1'
#
loop_
_entity.id
_entity.type
_entity.pdbx_description
1 polymer ?
#
loop_
_entity_poly.entity_id
_entity_poly.type
_entity_poly.pdbx_seq_one_letter_code
_entity_poly.pdbx_strand_id
1 'polypeptide(L)'
;DFMTASLKRANADKAYFMTDSSTWVAEKNVAPDLQILYRGDPYLVNTYDALVAPVGATENRDIAANFIRFVASDEGQAIIRNYGKSQYKEALYNDATYAKQYVH
;
A
#
# COMPACT_ATOMS: atom_id res chain seq x y z
N ASP A 1 14.36 6.43 -2.91
CA ASP A 1 15.34 6.41 -1.80
C ASP A 1 14.87 7.04 -0.48
N PHE A 2 13.82 7.86 -0.43
CA PHE A 2 13.41 8.52 0.83
C PHE A 2 13.09 7.55 1.98
N MET A 3 12.19 6.59 1.78
CA MET A 3 11.78 5.65 2.83
C MET A 3 12.91 4.71 3.26
N THR A 4 13.64 4.15 2.30
CA THR A 4 14.80 3.27 2.57
C THR A 4 15.90 4.00 3.34
N ALA A 5 16.22 5.25 2.99
CA ALA A 5 17.22 6.04 3.70
C ALA A 5 16.80 6.32 5.14
N SER A 6 15.53 6.69 5.37
CA SER A 6 14.97 6.91 6.71
C SER A 6 14.98 5.63 7.55
N LEU A 7 14.66 4.48 6.97
CA LEU A 7 14.70 3.17 7.65
C LEU A 7 16.13 2.81 8.07
N LYS A 8 17.12 2.95 7.18
CA LYS A 8 18.54 2.73 7.50
C LYS A 8 19.03 3.67 8.60
N ARG A 9 18.61 4.93 8.55
CA ARG A 9 18.97 5.92 9.58
C ARG A 9 18.38 5.57 10.94
N ALA A 10 17.12 5.17 10.99
CA ALA A 10 16.48 4.72 12.23
C ALA A 10 17.19 3.50 12.84
N ASN A 11 17.63 2.56 12.01
CA ASN A 11 18.46 1.43 12.46
C ASN A 11 19.79 1.89 13.07
N ALA A 12 20.53 2.76 12.36
CA ALA A 12 21.83 3.25 12.82
C ALA A 12 21.75 4.08 14.11
N ASP A 13 20.72 4.93 14.22
CA ASP A 13 20.55 5.85 15.33
C ASP A 13 19.80 5.24 16.52
N LYS A 14 19.31 4.00 16.40
CA LYS A 14 18.42 3.33 17.38
C LYS A 14 17.16 4.16 17.66
N ALA A 15 16.57 4.72 16.61
CA ALA A 15 15.42 5.61 16.69
C ALA A 15 14.13 4.93 16.24
N TYR A 16 12.99 5.53 16.59
CA TYR A 16 11.69 5.14 16.05
C TYR A 16 11.47 5.76 14.67
N PHE A 17 10.82 5.00 13.78
CA PHE A 17 10.40 5.48 12.47
C PHE A 17 9.01 4.91 12.14
N MET A 18 8.08 5.80 11.83
CA MET A 18 6.79 5.41 11.26
C MET A 18 6.97 5.21 9.75
N THR A 19 6.90 3.96 9.31
CA THR A 19 7.02 3.58 7.91
C THR A 19 5.71 2.97 7.41
N ASP A 20 5.46 3.06 6.10
CA ASP A 20 4.40 2.27 5.48
C ASP A 20 4.76 0.77 5.49
N SER A 21 3.75 -0.08 5.42
CA SER A 21 3.92 -1.54 5.48
C SER A 21 4.67 -2.10 4.27
N SER A 22 4.53 -1.50 3.09
CA SER A 22 5.15 -2.00 1.87
C SER A 22 6.68 -1.82 1.91
N THR A 23 7.16 -0.66 2.39
CA THR A 23 8.58 -0.44 2.68
C THR A 23 9.09 -1.47 3.68
N TRP A 24 8.38 -1.70 4.79
CA TRP A 24 8.82 -2.68 5.78
C TRP A 24 8.93 -4.10 5.20
N VAL A 25 7.91 -4.56 4.46
CA VAL A 25 7.92 -5.88 3.82
C VAL A 25 9.07 -6.01 2.81
N ALA A 26 9.32 -4.97 2.01
CA ALA A 26 10.36 -5.00 0.98
C ALA A 26 11.79 -4.90 1.54
N GLU A 27 11.98 -4.08 2.58
CA GLU A 27 13.32 -3.57 2.96
C GLU A 27 13.73 -3.90 4.40
N LYS A 28 12.93 -4.61 5.23
CA LYS A 28 13.29 -4.91 6.63
C LYS A 28 14.69 -5.53 6.82
N ASN A 29 15.20 -6.25 5.82
CA ASN A 29 16.54 -6.85 5.85
C ASN A 29 17.69 -5.82 5.90
N VAL A 30 17.46 -4.56 5.47
CA VAL A 30 18.46 -3.49 5.58
C VAL A 30 18.46 -2.81 6.95
N ALA A 31 17.53 -3.18 7.84
CA ALA A 31 17.38 -2.64 9.18
C ALA A 31 17.18 -3.76 10.23
N PRO A 32 18.21 -4.61 10.43
CA PRO A 32 18.11 -5.81 11.26
C PRO A 32 17.90 -5.54 12.77
N ASP A 33 18.19 -4.33 13.24
CA ASP A 33 18.05 -3.94 14.65
C ASP A 33 16.68 -3.30 14.95
N LEU A 34 15.84 -3.11 13.93
CA LEU A 34 14.49 -2.60 14.09
C LEU A 34 13.47 -3.74 14.16
N GLN A 35 12.35 -3.47 14.84
CA GLN A 35 11.20 -4.37 14.91
C GLN A 35 9.90 -3.56 14.91
N ILE A 36 8.79 -4.19 14.51
CA ILE A 36 7.47 -3.58 14.63
C ILE A 36 7.09 -3.51 16.11
N LEU A 37 6.91 -2.29 16.61
CA LEU A 37 6.43 -2.06 17.97
C LEU A 37 4.93 -1.79 18.04
N TYR A 38 4.35 -1.32 16.94
CA TYR A 38 2.94 -0.97 16.87
C TYR A 38 2.41 -1.12 15.44
N ARG A 39 1.23 -1.72 15.29
CA ARG A 39 0.47 -1.83 14.03
C ARG A 39 -1.00 -2.11 14.33
N GLY A 40 -1.89 -1.74 13.41
CA GLY A 40 -3.31 -2.13 13.45
C GLY A 40 -4.28 -1.08 13.99
N ASP A 41 -3.80 0.13 14.30
CA ASP A 41 -4.70 1.25 14.62
C ASP A 41 -5.47 1.70 13.36
N PRO A 42 -6.80 1.91 13.44
CA PRO A 42 -7.59 2.44 12.33
C PRO A 42 -7.05 3.75 11.73
N TYR A 43 -6.42 4.63 12.52
CA TYR A 43 -5.80 5.87 12.03
C TYR A 43 -4.52 5.65 11.21
N LEU A 44 -3.92 4.45 11.27
CA LEU A 44 -2.76 4.09 10.44
C LEU A 44 -3.16 3.48 9.08
N VAL A 45 -4.47 3.33 8.84
CA VAL A 45 -4.96 2.79 7.57
C VAL A 45 -4.83 3.85 6.49
N ASN A 46 -4.12 3.50 5.41
CA ASN A 46 -3.94 4.35 4.25
C ASN A 46 -4.76 3.79 3.08
N THR A 47 -6.04 4.16 3.01
CA THR A 47 -6.95 3.74 1.92
C THR A 47 -6.72 4.54 0.65
N TYR A 48 -6.82 3.88 -0.50
CA TYR A 48 -6.74 4.51 -1.81
C TYR A 48 -8.10 4.43 -2.51
N ASP A 49 -8.51 5.56 -3.08
CA ASP A 49 -9.70 5.67 -3.92
C ASP A 49 -9.32 5.98 -5.37
N ALA A 50 -10.03 5.35 -6.30
CA ALA A 50 -9.87 5.63 -7.72
C ALA A 50 -11.03 6.53 -8.20
N LEU A 51 -10.70 7.74 -8.63
CA LEU A 51 -11.66 8.76 -9.05
C LEU A 51 -11.63 8.92 -10.57
N VAL A 52 -12.82 9.09 -11.15
CA VAL A 52 -12.97 9.38 -12.59
C VAL A 52 -13.40 10.82 -12.78
N ALA A 53 -12.88 11.46 -13.82
CA ALA A 53 -13.33 12.79 -14.22
C ALA A 53 -14.84 12.80 -14.56
N PRO A 54 -15.53 13.95 -14.39
CA PRO A 54 -16.90 14.13 -14.86
C PRO A 54 -17.06 13.84 -16.36
N VAL A 55 -18.29 13.52 -16.77
CA VAL A 55 -18.62 13.28 -18.18
C VAL A 55 -18.29 14.53 -19.02
N GLY A 56 -17.58 14.34 -20.14
CA GLY A 56 -17.18 15.42 -21.05
C GLY A 56 -15.94 16.22 -20.62
N ALA A 57 -15.38 15.98 -19.43
CA ALA A 57 -14.21 16.73 -18.95
C ALA A 57 -12.89 16.30 -19.64
N THR A 58 -12.78 15.04 -20.07
CA THR A 58 -11.59 14.52 -20.77
C THR A 58 -12.00 13.53 -21.87
N GLU A 59 -11.22 13.48 -22.95
CA GLU A 59 -11.50 12.60 -24.11
C GLU A 59 -11.44 11.11 -23.74
N ASN A 60 -10.55 10.73 -22.83
CA ASN A 60 -10.33 9.33 -22.43
C ASN A 60 -11.07 8.92 -21.14
N ARG A 61 -12.09 9.68 -20.74
CA ARG A 61 -12.83 9.44 -19.50
C ARG A 61 -13.39 8.02 -19.43
N ASP A 62 -13.93 7.49 -20.52
CA ASP A 62 -14.58 6.17 -20.51
C ASP A 62 -13.58 5.02 -20.41
N ILE A 63 -12.36 5.21 -20.92
CA ILE A 63 -11.25 4.29 -20.70
C ILE A 63 -10.87 4.30 -19.21
N ALA A 64 -10.75 5.47 -18.59
CA ALA A 64 -10.48 5.57 -17.16
C ALA A 64 -11.59 4.91 -16.32
N ALA A 65 -12.87 5.09 -16.68
CA ALA A 65 -13.99 4.43 -16.02
C ALA A 65 -13.93 2.90 -16.15
N ASN A 66 -13.55 2.38 -17.33
CA ASN A 66 -13.31 0.94 -17.55
C ASN A 66 -12.15 0.42 -16.70
N PHE A 67 -11.05 1.17 -16.62
CA PHE A 67 -9.92 0.81 -15.78
C PHE A 67 -10.31 0.73 -14.30
N ILE A 68 -11.07 1.71 -13.79
CA ILE A 68 -11.56 1.69 -12.41
C ILE A 68 -12.46 0.47 -12.15
N ARG A 69 -13.35 0.13 -13.09
CA ARG A 69 -14.15 -1.11 -13.00
C ARG A 69 -13.29 -2.36 -12.96
N PHE A 70 -12.24 -2.43 -13.78
CA PHE A 70 -11.28 -3.53 -13.75
C PHE A 70 -10.54 -3.61 -12.41
N VAL A 71 -9.99 -2.49 -11.91
CA VAL A 71 -9.31 -2.42 -10.61
C VAL A 71 -10.23 -2.91 -9.49
N ALA A 72 -11.51 -2.53 -9.51
CA ALA A 72 -12.50 -2.95 -8.52
C ALA A 72 -13.02 -4.40 -8.69
N SER A 73 -12.75 -5.06 -9.82
CA SER A 73 -13.17 -6.43 -10.09
C SER A 73 -12.40 -7.45 -9.25
N ASP A 74 -12.90 -8.69 -9.17
CA ASP A 74 -12.21 -9.79 -8.48
C ASP A 74 -10.81 -10.04 -9.04
N GLU A 75 -10.62 -9.88 -10.35
CA GLU A 75 -9.32 -10.03 -11.01
C GLU A 75 -8.35 -8.90 -10.60
N GLY A 76 -8.79 -7.64 -10.66
CA GLY A 76 -7.99 -6.50 -10.22
C GLY A 76 -7.60 -6.59 -8.75
N GLN A 77 -8.56 -6.95 -7.89
CA GLN A 77 -8.32 -7.15 -6.46
C GLN A 77 -7.42 -8.38 -6.20
N ALA A 78 -7.50 -9.43 -7.02
CA ALA A 78 -6.60 -10.57 -6.96
C ALA A 78 -5.15 -10.20 -7.27
N ILE A 79 -4.93 -9.32 -8.25
CA ILE A 79 -3.60 -8.79 -8.56
C ILE A 79 -3.06 -8.02 -7.35
N ILE A 80 -3.86 -7.12 -6.77
CA ILE A 80 -3.46 -6.29 -5.61
C ILE A 80 -3.06 -7.17 -4.41
N ARG A 81 -3.91 -8.09 -3.96
CA ARG A 81 -3.63 -8.92 -2.76
C ARG A 81 -2.50 -9.94 -2.94
N ASN A 82 -2.04 -10.16 -4.16
CA ASN A 82 -0.94 -11.08 -4.45
C ASN A 82 0.36 -10.37 -4.85
N TYR A 83 0.30 -9.05 -5.09
CA TYR A 83 1.46 -8.28 -5.47
C TYR A 83 2.55 -8.33 -4.40
N GLY A 84 3.77 -8.68 -4.82
CA GLY A 84 4.96 -8.79 -3.96
C GLY A 84 5.17 -10.14 -3.26
N LYS A 85 4.16 -11.02 -3.16
CA LYS A 85 4.29 -12.30 -2.45
C LYS A 85 5.41 -13.20 -2.96
N SER A 86 5.62 -13.22 -4.28
CA SER A 86 6.69 -14.02 -4.90
C SER A 86 8.10 -13.54 -4.52
N GLN A 87 8.25 -12.24 -4.21
CA GLN A 87 9.54 -11.63 -3.92
C GLN A 87 9.80 -11.50 -2.41
N TYR A 88 8.77 -11.17 -1.62
CA TYR A 88 8.92 -10.77 -0.21
C TYR A 88 8.24 -11.72 0.78
N LYS A 89 7.66 -12.84 0.31
CA LYS A 89 6.84 -13.82 1.07
C LYS A 89 5.55 -13.27 1.67
N GLU A 90 5.39 -11.96 1.71
CA GLU A 90 4.21 -11.22 2.18
C GLU A 90 3.68 -10.34 1.03
N ALA A 91 2.39 -10.01 1.06
CA ALA A 91 1.82 -9.05 0.13
C ALA A 91 2.24 -7.63 0.52
N LEU A 92 2.45 -6.76 -0.47
CA LEU A 92 2.74 -5.34 -0.21
C LEU A 92 1.48 -4.54 0.10
N TYR A 93 0.33 -4.97 -0.42
CA TYR A 93 -0.95 -4.29 -0.32
C TYR A 93 -2.06 -5.26 0.07
N ASN A 94 -3.07 -4.72 0.75
CA ASN A 94 -4.33 -5.42 1.01
C ASN A 94 -5.40 -4.96 0.01
N ASP A 95 -6.41 -5.81 -0.21
CA ASP A 95 -7.50 -5.51 -1.15
C ASP A 95 -8.61 -4.65 -0.50
N ALA A 96 -9.59 -4.26 -1.33
CA ALA A 96 -10.72 -3.45 -0.92
C ALA A 96 -11.60 -4.15 0.13
N THR A 97 -11.63 -5.49 0.17
CA THR A 97 -12.38 -6.23 1.21
C THR A 97 -11.75 -6.00 2.57
N TYR A 98 -10.42 -6.06 2.67
CA TYR A 98 -9.71 -5.69 3.88
C TYR A 98 -9.91 -4.20 4.22
N ALA A 99 -9.90 -3.30 3.25
CA ALA A 99 -10.07 -1.87 3.51
C ALA A 99 -11.46 -1.49 4.05
N LYS A 100 -12.53 -2.19 3.62
CA LYS A 100 -13.93 -1.91 4.02
C LYS A 100 -14.19 -1.89 5.52
N GLN A 101 -13.40 -2.60 6.32
CA GLN A 101 -13.56 -2.62 7.78
C GLN A 101 -13.17 -1.29 8.46
N TYR A 102 -12.51 -0.38 7.72
CA TYR A 102 -12.03 0.91 8.20
C TYR A 102 -12.76 2.10 7.58
N VAL A 103 -13.75 1.86 6.71
CA VAL A 103 -14.60 2.91 6.17
C VAL A 103 -15.70 3.21 7.21
N HIS A 104 -15.75 4.45 7.68
CA HIS A 104 -16.72 4.96 8.65
C HIS A 104 -17.81 5.79 7.97
#